data_AF-A0A536SJB4-F1
#
_entry.id   AF-A0A536SJB4-F1
#
_cell.length_a   1.000
_cell.length_b   1.000
_cell.length_c   1.000
_cell.angle_alpha   90.00
_cell.angle_beta   90.00
_cell.angle_gamma   90.00
#
_symmetry.space_group_name_H-M   'P 1'
#
loop_
_entity.id
_entity.type
_entity.pdbx_description
1 polymer ?
#
loop_
_entity_poly.entity_id
_entity_poly.type
_entity_poly.pdbx_seq_one_letter_code
_entity_poly.pdbx_strand_id
1 'polypeptide(L)' 'MLVHPNFDPVAISLGPVAIRWYGITYLVAFATSYWLGRLRITRATAERVTVPTLDDLLFFCVLGVVLGG' A
#
# COMPACT_ATOMS: atom_id res chain seq x y z
N MET A 1 -19.22 20.62 -20.23
CA MET A 1 -18.33 20.74 -19.06
C MET A 1 -18.42 19.44 -18.26
N LEU A 2 -17.30 18.82 -17.93
CA LEU A 2 -17.28 17.66 -17.02
C LEU A 2 -17.38 18.19 -15.59
N VAL A 3 -18.52 17.98 -14.94
CA VAL A 3 -18.72 18.32 -13.52
C VAL A 3 -18.10 17.20 -12.69
N HIS A 4 -17.31 17.55 -11.69
CA HIS A 4 -16.75 16.55 -10.77
C HIS A 4 -17.89 15.82 -10.07
N PRO A 5 -17.93 14.47 -10.12
CA PRO A 5 -18.90 13.73 -9.33
C PRO A 5 -18.51 13.88 -7.86
N ASN A 6 -19.43 14.35 -7.02
CA ASN A 6 -19.23 14.48 -5.58
C ASN A 6 -19.23 13.09 -4.91
N PHE A 7 -18.12 12.37 -5.05
CA PHE A 7 -17.95 11.06 -4.43
C PHE A 7 -17.83 11.19 -2.91
N ASP A 8 -18.51 10.31 -2.18
CA ASP A 8 -18.34 10.21 -0.74
C ASP A 8 -16.92 9.70 -0.42
N PRO A 9 -16.10 10.45 0.33
CA PRO A 9 -14.75 10.02 0.69
C PRO A 9 -14.73 8.82 1.65
N VAL A 10 -15.83 8.53 2.34
CA VAL A 10 -15.95 7.42 3.29
C VAL A 10 -16.38 6.16 2.54
N ALA A 11 -15.56 5.12 2.62
CA ALA A 11 -15.88 3.82 2.05
C ALA A 11 -16.74 2.99 3.03
N ILE A 12 -16.32 2.95 4.30
CA ILE A 12 -16.99 2.19 5.36
C ILE A 12 -16.91 3.01 6.65
N SER A 13 -18.02 3.09 7.38
CA SER A 13 -18.07 3.74 8.70
C SER A 13 -18.42 2.71 9.77
N LEU A 14 -17.57 2.58 10.78
CA LEU A 14 -17.76 1.74 11.95
C LEU A 14 -17.85 2.66 13.18
N GLY A 15 -19.04 3.20 13.43
CA GLY A 15 -19.27 4.14 14.53
C GLY A 15 -18.40 5.41 14.39
N PRO A 16 -17.49 5.70 15.34
CA PRO A 16 -16.62 6.88 15.26
C PRO A 16 -15.45 6.71 14.27
N VAL A 17 -15.21 5.52 13.74
CA VAL A 17 -14.08 5.24 12.85
C VAL A 17 -14.56 5.16 11.40
N ALA A 18 -14.17 6.14 10.59
CA ALA A 18 -14.44 6.17 9.16
C ALA A 18 -13.23 5.72 8.35
N ILE A 19 -13.37 4.63 7.60
CA ILE A 19 -12.39 4.15 6.62
C ILE A 19 -12.63 4.92 5.32
N ARG A 20 -11.62 5.65 4.87
CA ARG A 20 -11.70 6.48 3.66
C ARG A 20 -11.09 5.76 2.46
N TRP A 21 -11.57 6.09 1.26
CA TRP A 21 -11.09 5.49 0.01
C TRP A 21 -9.58 5.67 -0.19
N TYR A 22 -9.02 6.82 0.17
CA TYR A 22 -7.57 7.02 0.04
C TYR A 22 -6.77 6.02 0.90
N GLY A 23 -7.24 5.73 2.13
CA GLY A 23 -6.60 4.77 3.02
C GLY A 23 -6.62 3.36 2.45
N ILE A 24 -7.74 2.98 1.84
CA ILE A 24 -7.87 1.70 1.11
C ILE A 24 -6.89 1.67 -0.06
N THR A 25 -6.78 2.74 -0.85
CA THR A 25 -5.85 2.76 -1.99
C THR A 25 -4.39 2.65 -1.56
N TYR A 26 -4.00 3.24 -0.43
CA TYR A 26 -2.66 3.03 0.15
C TYR A 26 -2.43 1.58 0.52
N LEU A 27 -3.38 0.96 1.22
CA LEU A 27 -3.28 -0.44 1.63
C LEU A 27 -3.15 -1.36 0.41
N VAL A 28 -3.96 -1.13 -0.63
CA VAL A 28 -3.88 -1.86 -1.90
C VAL A 28 -2.52 -1.66 -2.57
N ALA A 29 -1.98 -0.45 -2.59
CA ALA A 29 -0.66 -0.17 -3.16
C ALA A 29 0.47 -0.91 -2.43
N PHE A 30 0.45 -0.92 -1.09
CA PHE A 30 1.43 -1.66 -0.30
C PHE A 30 1.28 -3.18 -0.43
N ALA A 31 0.05 -3.70 -0.45
CA ALA A 31 -0.21 -5.13 -0.62
C ALA A 31 0.22 -5.63 -2.00
N THR A 32 -0.08 -4.87 -3.06
CA THR A 32 0.31 -5.22 -4.43
C THR A 32 1.81 -5.10 -4.65
N SER A 33 2.47 -4.07 -4.12
CA SER A 33 3.92 -3.94 -4.20
C SER A 33 4.64 -5.08 -3.47
N TYR A 34 4.15 -5.48 -2.29
CA TYR A 34 4.66 -6.64 -1.57
C TYR A 34 4.51 -7.93 -2.37
N TRP A 35 3.30 -8.20 -2.87
CA TRP A 35 3.02 -9.42 -3.61
C TRP A 35 3.85 -9.53 -4.89
N LEU A 36 3.93 -8.44 -5.66
CA LEU A 36 4.75 -8.40 -6.89
C LEU A 36 6.24 -8.51 -6.58
N GLY A 37 6.73 -7.85 -5.53
CA GLY A 37 8.12 -7.94 -5.08
C GLY A 37 8.49 -9.38 -4.73
N ARG A 38 7.65 -10.05 -3.94
CA ARG A 38 7.86 -11.44 -3.54
C ARG A 38 7.81 -12.39 -4.74
N LEU A 39 6.84 -12.21 -5.63
CA LEU A 39 6.75 -12.98 -6.88
C LEU A 39 8.01 -12.81 -7.74
N ARG A 40 8.56 -11.59 -7.81
CA ARG A 40 9.77 -11.28 -8.58
C ARG A 40 11.00 -11.94 -7.99
N ILE A 41 11.13 -11.94 -6.66
CA ILE A 41 12.22 -12.60 -5.92
C ILE A 41 12.19 -14.11 -6.15
N THR A 42 11.02 -14.75 -6.02
CA THR A 42 10.89 -16.20 -6.24
C THR A 42 11.20 -16.61 -7.68
N ARG A 43 10.98 -15.74 -8.66
CA ARG A 43 11.28 -15.98 -10.08
C ARG A 43 12.70 -15.57 -10.49
N ALA A 44 13.48 -14.94 -9.59
CA ALA A 44 14.82 -14.48 -9.92
C ALA A 44 15.82 -15.65 -9.84
N THR A 45 16.63 -15.82 -10.89
CA THR A 45 17.69 -16.85 -10.94
C THR A 45 18.90 -16.49 -10.07
N ALA A 46 19.06 -15.22 -9.71
CA ALA A 46 20.14 -14.74 -8.86
C ALA A 46 19.59 -14.14 -7.56
N GLU A 47 20.05 -14.64 -6.42
CA GLU A 47 19.65 -14.22 -5.07
C GLU A 47 20.25 -12.86 -4.66
N ARG A 48 20.08 -11.82 -5.48
CA ARG A 48 20.53 -10.47 -5.10
C ARG A 48 19.62 -9.79 -4.07
N VAL A 49 18.35 -10.19 -4.02
CA VAL A 49 17.34 -9.64 -3.11
C VAL A 49 16.56 -10.80 -2.53
N THR A 50 16.46 -10.85 -1.20
CA THR A 50 15.72 -11.88 -0.47
C THR A 50 14.40 -11.32 0.04
N VAL A 51 13.45 -12.20 0.38
CA VAL A 51 12.15 -11.80 0.94
C VAL A 51 12.30 -11.00 2.24
N PRO A 52 13.17 -11.36 3.19
CA PRO A 52 13.40 -10.54 4.39
C PRO A 52 13.86 -9.11 4.07
N THR A 53 14.74 -8.93 3.08
CA THR A 53 15.18 -7.59 2.65
C THR A 53 14.03 -6.78 2.07
N LEU A 54 13.08 -7.41 1.36
CA LEU A 54 11.86 -6.76 0.88
C LEU A 54 10.94 -6.37 2.04
N ASP A 55 10.79 -7.25 3.04
CA ASP A 55 9.97 -6.99 4.23
C ASP A 55 10.51 -5.75 4.99
N ASP A 56 11.83 -5.72 5.26
CA ASP A 56 12.49 -4.60 5.92
C ASP A 56 12.33 -3.30 5.13
N LEU A 57 12.55 -3.35 3.81
CA LEU A 57 12.41 -2.19 2.93
C LEU A 57 10.99 -1.63 2.97
N LEU A 58 9.98 -2.48 2.82
CA LEU A 58 8.58 -2.05 2.85
C LEU A 58 8.20 -1.50 4.23
N PHE A 59 8.68 -2.10 5.30
CA PHE A 59 8.46 -1.60 6.65
C PHE A 59 9.03 -0.18 6.82
N PHE A 60 10.29 0.05 6.43
CA PHE A 60 10.90 1.39 6.50
C PHE A 60 10.23 2.40 5.56
N CYS A 61 9.78 1.97 4.38
CA CYS A 61 8.99 2.83 3.50
C CYS A 61 7.67 3.25 4.14
N VAL A 62 6.89 2.31 4.69
CA VAL A 62 5.63 2.61 5.39
C VAL A 62 5.88 3.54 6.57
N LEU A 63 6.90 3.24 7.38
CA LEU A 63 7.29 4.06 8.52
C LEU A 63 7.69 5.48 8.08
N GLY A 64 8.44 5.61 6.99
CA GLY A 64 8.81 6.90 6.40
C GLY A 64 7.60 7.71 5.92
N VAL A 65 6.59 7.06 5.32
CA VAL A 65 5.35 7.74 4.92
C VAL A 65 4.56 8.21 6.16
N VAL A 66 4.47 7.38 7.20
CA VAL A 66 3.73 7.71 8.42
C VAL A 66 4.41 8.80 9.24
N LEU A 67 5.75 8.79 9.33
CA LEU A 67 6.50 9.80 10.08
C LEU A 67 6.73 11.10 9.30
N GLY A 68 6.81 11.02 7.98
CA GLY A 68 7.10 12.17 7.12
C GLY A 68 5.86 12.94 6.66
N GLY A 69 4.68 12.33 6.74
CA GLY A 69 3.38 12.98 6.51
C GLY A 69 2.90 13.74 7.74
#